data_AF-A0A5C7PHM1-F1
#
_entry.id   AF-A0A5C7PHM1-F1
#
_cell.length_a   1.000
_cell.length_b   1.000
_cell.length_c   1.000
_cell.angle_alpha   90.00
_cell.angle_beta   90.00
_cell.angle_gamma   90.00
#
_symmetry.space_group_name_H-M   'P 1'
#
loop_
_entity.id
_entity.type
_entity.pdbx_description
1 polymer ?
#
loop_
_entity_poly.entity_id
_entity_poly.type
_entity_poly.pdbx_seq_one_letter_code
_entity_poly.pdbx_strand_id
1 'polypeptide(L)'
;MKQSPIKHALTALALSLAALSAAQAQVSVTEPWVRATVPQQKATGAFMQLKAEKGARLVSAQSPAAGIVEIHEMASVDNVMKMRQLPGLDLPAGK
;
A
#
# COMPACT_ATOMS: atom_id res chain seq x y z
N MET A 1 29.23 -26.83 32.21
CA MET A 1 28.19 -27.22 31.23
C MET A 1 28.42 -26.43 29.95
N LYS A 2 29.07 -27.04 28.95
CA LYS A 2 29.52 -26.38 27.72
C LYS A 2 28.37 -26.44 26.70
N GLN A 3 27.68 -25.33 26.47
CA GLN A 3 26.56 -25.28 25.53
C GLN A 3 27.06 -25.65 24.11
N SER A 4 26.42 -26.63 23.47
CA SER A 4 26.85 -27.16 22.16
C SER A 4 26.62 -26.13 21.04
N PRO A 5 27.58 -25.94 20.10
CA PRO A 5 27.46 -24.97 19.01
C PRO A 5 26.25 -25.27 18.09
N ILE A 6 25.85 -26.55 18.03
CA ILE A 6 24.69 -27.01 17.26
C ILE A 6 23.38 -26.43 17.81
N LYS A 7 23.27 -26.26 19.13
CA LYS A 7 22.07 -25.67 19.76
C LYS A 7 21.91 -24.20 19.36
N HIS A 8 23.00 -23.45 19.31
CA HIS A 8 22.99 -22.05 18.90
C HIS A 8 22.68 -21.90 17.41
N ALA A 9 23.22 -22.78 16.55
CA ALA A 9 22.92 -22.80 15.13
C ALA A 9 21.43 -23.09 14.83
N LEU A 10 20.84 -24.06 15.53
CA LEU A 10 19.41 -24.37 15.42
C LEU A 10 18.52 -23.21 15.90
N THR A 11 18.91 -22.54 16.98
CA THR A 11 18.15 -21.39 17.51
C THR A 11 18.21 -20.21 16.55
N ALA A 12 19.38 -19.93 15.97
CA ALA A 12 19.56 -18.87 14.96
C ALA A 12 18.76 -19.15 13.68
N LEU A 13 18.75 -20.40 13.22
CA LEU A 13 17.96 -20.81 12.05
C LEU A 13 16.45 -20.64 12.31
N ALA A 14 15.96 -21.08 13.47
CA ALA A 14 14.55 -20.91 13.84
C ALA A 14 14.13 -19.43 13.89
N LEU A 15 14.98 -18.56 14.44
CA LEU A 15 14.73 -17.12 14.50
C LEU A 15 14.67 -16.49 13.10
N SER A 16 15.56 -16.90 12.20
CA SER A 16 15.57 -16.42 10.82
C SER A 16 14.34 -16.85 10.01
N LEU A 17 13.86 -18.09 10.19
CA LEU A 17 12.62 -18.55 9.54
C LEU A 17 11.38 -17.81 10.06
N ALA A 18 11.32 -17.52 11.36
CA ALA A 18 10.22 -16.75 11.95
C ALA A 18 10.16 -15.32 11.40
N ALA A 19 11.32 -14.68 11.18
CA ALA A 19 11.41 -13.35 10.60
C ALA A 19 10.90 -13.28 9.14
N LEU A 20 11.07 -14.35 8.36
CA LEU A 20 10.55 -14.41 6.97
C LEU A 20 9.00 -14.50 6.93
N SER A 21 8.36 -15.08 7.95
CA SER A 21 6.90 -15.26 7.99
C SER A 21 6.13 -13.95 8.25
N ALA A 22 6.77 -12.94 8.85
CA ALA A 22 6.14 -11.66 9.18
C ALA A 22 5.86 -10.76 7.95
N ALA A 23 6.36 -11.11 6.76
CA ALA A 23 6.28 -10.26 5.56
C ALA A 23 4.97 -10.35 4.76
N GLN A 24 3.91 -10.98 5.30
CA GLN A 24 2.67 -11.28 4.56
C GLN A 24 1.55 -10.23 4.71
N ALA A 25 1.89 -8.97 5.02
CA ALA A 25 0.94 -7.85 4.90
C ALA A 25 0.95 -7.33 3.45
N GLN A 26 0.72 -8.23 2.48
CA GLN A 26 0.86 -7.90 1.07
C GLN A 26 -0.45 -7.30 0.58
N VAL A 27 -0.48 -5.98 0.41
CA VAL A 27 -1.47 -5.33 -0.44
C VAL A 27 -1.04 -5.60 -1.88
N SER A 28 -1.85 -6.31 -2.65
CA SER A 28 -1.60 -6.51 -4.07
C SER A 28 -2.09 -5.28 -4.84
N VAL A 29 -1.31 -4.88 -5.84
CA VAL A 29 -1.61 -3.78 -6.75
C VAL A 29 -1.75 -4.36 -8.14
N THR A 30 -2.90 -4.18 -8.77
CA THR A 30 -3.16 -4.66 -10.13
C THR A 30 -3.65 -3.53 -11.03
N GLU A 31 -3.39 -3.68 -12.33
CA GLU A 31 -3.79 -2.74 -13.38
C GLU A 31 -3.39 -1.27 -13.11
N PRO A 32 -2.15 -0.97 -12.68
CA PRO A 32 -1.74 0.41 -12.46
C PRO A 32 -1.59 1.16 -13.79
N TRP A 33 -2.21 2.33 -13.89
CA TRP A 33 -2.04 3.23 -15.01
C TRP A 33 -2.18 4.70 -14.58
N VAL A 34 -1.62 5.60 -15.38
CA VAL A 34 -1.67 7.05 -15.13
C VAL A 34 -2.22 7.73 -16.36
N ARG A 35 -3.12 8.70 -16.18
CA ARG A 35 -3.59 9.51 -17.28
C ARG A 35 -2.49 10.48 -17.72
N ALA A 36 -2.18 10.55 -19.00
CA ALA A 36 -1.27 11.56 -19.52
C ALA A 36 -1.87 12.96 -19.35
N THR A 37 -1.05 13.93 -18.95
CA THR A 37 -1.44 15.33 -18.94
C THR A 37 -1.43 15.89 -20.37
N VAL A 38 -2.30 16.85 -20.65
CA VAL A 38 -2.16 17.72 -21.83
C VAL A 38 -1.31 18.95 -21.46
N PRO A 39 -0.82 19.73 -22.45
CA PRO A 39 -0.16 20.99 -22.16
C PRO A 39 -0.96 21.84 -21.16
N GLN A 40 -0.25 22.59 -20.31
CA GLN A 40 -0.81 23.43 -19.23
C GLN A 40 -1.48 22.69 -18.04
N GLN A 41 -1.82 21.40 -18.13
CA GLN A 41 -2.31 20.65 -16.96
C GLN A 41 -1.18 20.33 -15.96
N LYS A 42 -1.38 20.74 -14.70
CA LYS A 42 -0.40 20.53 -13.61
C LYS A 42 -0.72 19.32 -12.71
N ALA A 43 -1.89 18.70 -12.89
CA ALA A 43 -2.35 17.57 -12.10
C ALA A 43 -2.86 16.47 -13.02
N THR A 44 -2.73 15.22 -12.58
CA THR A 44 -3.29 14.04 -13.23
C THR A 44 -3.69 12.99 -12.19
N GLY A 45 -4.40 11.94 -12.64
CA GLY A 45 -4.80 10.81 -11.83
C GLY A 45 -3.95 9.57 -12.10
N ALA A 46 -3.55 8.88 -11.03
CA ALA A 46 -3.06 7.51 -11.05
C ALA A 46 -4.18 6.58 -10.58
N PHE A 47 -4.37 5.47 -11.27
CA PHE A 47 -5.45 4.52 -11.06
C PHE A 47 -4.85 3.13 -10.95
N MET A 48 -5.36 2.35 -10.01
CA MET A 48 -4.96 0.96 -9.76
C MET A 48 -6.01 0.29 -8.91
N GLN A 49 -6.01 -1.04 -8.88
CA GLN A 49 -6.79 -1.82 -7.92
C GLN A 49 -5.87 -2.22 -6.76
N LEU A 50 -6.33 -2.01 -5.53
CA LEU A 50 -5.61 -2.38 -4.31
C LEU A 50 -6.43 -3.45 -3.58
N LYS A 51 -5.85 -4.63 -3.37
CA LYS A 51 -6.49 -5.69 -2.58
C LYS A 51 -5.61 -6.05 -1.40
N ALA A 52 -6.19 -6.08 -0.21
CA ALA A 52 -5.48 -6.41 1.01
C ALA A 52 -5.99 -7.75 1.57
N GLU A 53 -5.13 -8.75 1.74
CA GLU A 53 -5.53 -10.05 2.33
C GLU A 53 -5.82 -9.94 3.83
N LYS A 54 -5.22 -8.95 4.49
CA LYS A 54 -5.53 -8.52 5.86
C LYS A 54 -5.93 -7.05 5.81
N GLY A 55 -6.80 -6.60 6.72
CA GLY A 55 -7.20 -5.20 6.78
C GLY A 55 -5.99 -4.27 6.81
N ALA A 56 -5.99 -3.26 5.94
CA ALA A 56 -4.91 -2.29 5.78
C ALA A 56 -5.48 -0.88 5.58
N ARG A 57 -4.60 0.14 5.60
CA ARG A 57 -4.97 1.51 5.29
C ARG A 57 -3.91 2.14 4.41
N LEU A 58 -4.30 2.64 3.26
CA LEU A 58 -3.46 3.48 2.40
C LEU A 58 -3.42 4.88 3.02
N VAL A 59 -2.26 5.26 3.55
CA VAL A 59 -2.08 6.55 4.25
C VAL A 59 -1.37 7.61 3.39
N SER A 60 -0.61 7.18 2.39
CA SER A 60 0.15 8.09 1.52
C SER A 60 0.59 7.38 0.24
N ALA A 61 0.86 8.15 -0.81
CA ALA A 61 1.57 7.70 -2.00
C ALA A 61 2.60 8.77 -2.39
N GLN A 62 3.63 8.40 -3.14
CA GLN A 62 4.72 9.29 -3.56
C GLN A 62 5.13 8.94 -4.99
N SER A 63 5.56 9.93 -5.76
CA SER A 63 6.04 9.72 -7.13
C SER A 63 7.15 10.73 -7.45
N PRO A 64 8.26 10.31 -8.09
CA PRO A 64 9.29 11.24 -8.54
C PRO A 64 8.77 12.20 -9.63
N ALA A 65 7.65 11.87 -10.28
CA ALA A 65 7.04 12.70 -11.32
C ALA A 65 6.10 13.79 -10.76
N ALA A 66 5.77 13.76 -9.46
CA ALA A 66 4.82 14.68 -8.85
C ALA A 66 5.32 15.19 -7.50
N GLY A 67 5.35 16.51 -7.30
CA GLY A 67 5.78 17.11 -6.03
C GLY A 67 4.82 16.84 -4.86
N ILE A 68 3.54 16.56 -5.16
CA ILE A 68 2.49 16.25 -4.19
C ILE A 68 1.64 15.11 -4.77
N VAL A 69 1.26 14.16 -3.91
CA VAL A 69 0.31 13.10 -4.25
C VAL A 69 -0.76 13.05 -3.16
N GLU A 70 -2.02 13.04 -3.57
CA GLU A 70 -3.19 13.03 -2.70
C GLU A 70 -4.08 11.83 -3.03
N ILE A 71 -4.77 11.31 -2.02
CA ILE A 71 -5.75 10.23 -2.18
C ILE A 71 -7.13 10.89 -2.30
N HIS A 72 -7.88 10.60 -3.35
CA HIS A 72 -9.19 11.21 -3.60
C HIS A 72 -10.26 10.13 -3.76
N GLU A 73 -11.46 10.39 -3.25
CA GLU A 73 -12.66 9.58 -3.49
C GLU A 73 -13.70 10.38 -4.29
N MET A 74 -14.64 9.65 -4.91
CA MET A 74 -15.84 10.24 -5.50
C MET A 74 -16.97 10.18 -4.47
N ALA A 75 -17.36 11.32 -3.93
CA ALA A 75 -18.44 11.42 -2.94
C ALA A 75 -19.65 12.17 -3.54
N SER A 76 -20.87 11.73 -3.21
CA SER A 76 -22.08 12.46 -3.57
C SER A 76 -22.31 13.60 -2.57
N VAL A 77 -22.35 14.84 -3.06
CA VAL A 77 -22.64 16.04 -2.30
C VAL A 77 -23.74 16.79 -3.03
N ASP A 78 -24.90 16.96 -2.39
CA ASP A 78 -26.08 17.62 -2.98
C ASP A 78 -26.51 16.99 -4.32
N ASN A 79 -26.50 15.64 -4.38
CA ASN A 79 -26.81 14.86 -5.58
C ASN A 79 -25.82 15.06 -6.75
N VAL A 80 -24.63 15.61 -6.49
CA VAL A 80 -23.54 15.77 -7.46
C VAL A 80 -22.32 14.99 -6.98
N MET A 81 -21.75 14.16 -7.87
CA MET A 81 -20.50 13.46 -7.60
C MET A 81 -19.33 14.45 -7.64
N LYS A 82 -18.60 14.57 -6.53
CA LYS A 82 -17.43 15.44 -6.38
C LYS A 82 -16.22 14.65 -5.93
N MET A 83 -15.04 15.02 -6.43
CA MET A 83 -13.79 14.52 -5.87
C MET A 83 -13.53 15.17 -4.53
N ARG A 84 -13.17 14.36 -3.54
CA ARG A 84 -12.79 14.81 -2.21
C ARG A 84 -11.50 14.13 -1.78
N GLN A 85 -10.55 14.92 -1.29
CA GLN A 85 -9.33 14.40 -0.68
C GLN A 85 -9.66 13.61 0.59
N LEU A 86 -8.98 12.48 0.75
CA LEU A 86 -8.98 11.66 1.95
C LEU A 86 -7.62 11.74 2.65
N PRO A 87 -7.58 11.77 4.00
CA PRO A 87 -6.33 11.59 4.74
C PRO A 87 -5.78 10.16 4.65
N GLY A 88 -6.61 9.21 4.19
CA GLY A 88 -6.24 7.85 3.89
C GLY A 88 -7.46 7.01 3.50
N LEU A 89 -7.21 5.88 2.85
CA LEU A 89 -8.23 4.96 2.37
C LEU A 89 -8.11 3.63 3.12
N ASP A 90 -9.17 3.20 3.80
CA ASP A 90 -9.22 1.88 4.42
C ASP A 90 -9.40 0.79 3.34
N LEU A 91 -8.64 -0.29 3.48
CA LEU A 91 -8.65 -1.47 2.62
C LEU A 91 -9.12 -2.66 3.47
N PRO A 92 -10.44 -2.95 3.51
CA PRO A 92 -10.96 -4.10 4.24
C PRO A 92 -10.39 -5.41 3.68
N ALA A 93 -10.21 -6.41 4.55
CA ALA A 93 -9.66 -7.70 4.14
C ALA A 93 -10.49 -8.35 3.02
N GLY A 94 -9.83 -8.76 1.94
CA GLY A 94 -10.41 -9.50 0.82
C GLY A 94 -11.31 -8.68 -0.11
N LYS A 95 -11.30 -7.34 0.00
CA LYS A 95 -12.05 -6.43 -0.87
C LYS A 95 -11.19 -5.81 -1.95
#